data_AF-A0A8C4RC18-F1
#
_entry.id   AF-A0A8C4RC18-F1
#
_cell.length_a   1.000
_cell.length_b   1.000
_cell.length_c   1.000
_cell.angle_alpha   90.00
_cell.angle_beta   90.00
_cell.angle_gamma   90.00
#
_symmetry.space_group_name_H-M   'P 1'
#
loop_
_entity.id
_entity.type
_entity.pdbx_description
1 polymer ?
#
loop_
_entity_poly.entity_id
_entity_poly.type
_entity_poly.pdbx_seq_one_letter_code
_entity_poly.pdbx_strand_id
1 'polypeptide(L)'
;TKKIIYYFLAPGCLNFVIFCVRLLHIFTISKTLGPKIIIVKKMVNLIFFLFLLTLSMFAYGVSTQSLLVHNEQRVDFVLKGIFYRPYLILFGEVSDSIHGTTTVSCTTNASDFENPRCPNETMDGLIILSTCIYLLFANILLLNLLIAIFNFTFQMVHDNNDKVWKYQRYELVQEYISKSAWPPPINIISHVFKLVVHHTSCCCFFS
;
A
#
# COMPACT_ATOMS: atom_id res chain seq x y z
N THR A 1 12.89 -11.46 -27.05
CA THR A 1 13.62 -11.96 -25.86
C THR A 1 13.30 -11.17 -24.59
N LYS A 2 13.42 -9.82 -24.56
CA LYS A 2 13.13 -9.01 -23.35
C LYS A 2 11.70 -9.15 -22.79
N LYS A 3 10.67 -9.27 -23.64
CA LYS A 3 9.26 -9.45 -23.22
C LYS A 3 8.99 -10.79 -22.47
N ILE A 4 9.69 -11.86 -22.83
CA ILE A 4 9.51 -13.20 -22.20
C ILE A 4 10.12 -13.23 -20.80
N ILE A 5 11.29 -12.61 -20.62
CA ILE A 5 11.94 -12.46 -19.31
C ILE A 5 11.04 -11.62 -18.38
N TYR A 6 10.43 -10.55 -18.89
CA TYR A 6 9.53 -9.69 -18.12
C TYR A 6 8.28 -10.43 -17.61
N TYR A 7 7.70 -11.30 -18.46
CA TYR A 7 6.53 -12.12 -18.09
C TYR A 7 6.83 -13.12 -16.96
N PHE A 8 8.09 -13.56 -16.80
CA PHE A 8 8.49 -14.48 -15.74
C PHE A 8 9.00 -13.75 -14.47
N LEU A 9 9.62 -12.58 -14.63
CA LEU A 9 10.16 -11.79 -13.52
C LEU A 9 9.05 -11.11 -12.71
N ALA A 10 8.00 -10.60 -13.38
CA ALA A 10 6.88 -9.92 -12.74
C ALA A 10 6.15 -10.79 -11.67
N PRO A 11 5.77 -12.05 -11.94
CA PRO A 11 5.17 -12.91 -10.92
C PRO A 11 6.18 -13.28 -9.81
N GLY A 12 7.48 -13.36 -10.09
CA GLY A 12 8.51 -13.56 -9.08
C GLY A 12 8.57 -12.41 -8.06
N CYS A 13 8.55 -11.18 -8.55
CA CYS A 13 8.49 -9.98 -7.71
C CYS A 13 7.20 -9.92 -6.89
N LEU A 14 6.05 -10.23 -7.49
CA LEU A 14 4.76 -10.29 -6.78
C LEU A 14 4.78 -11.34 -5.66
N ASN A 15 5.33 -12.52 -5.93
CA ASN A 15 5.48 -13.57 -4.91
C ASN A 15 6.38 -13.12 -3.76
N PHE A 16 7.48 -12.40 -4.05
CA PHE A 16 8.33 -11.82 -3.02
C PHE A 16 7.59 -10.79 -2.16
N VAL A 17 6.82 -9.88 -2.78
CA VAL A 17 6.00 -8.90 -2.03
C VAL A 17 4.97 -9.61 -1.15
N ILE A 18 4.27 -10.62 -1.68
CA ILE A 18 3.29 -11.42 -0.91
C ILE A 18 3.98 -12.13 0.26
N PHE A 19 5.17 -12.68 0.04
CA PHE A 19 5.96 -13.30 1.11
C PHE A 19 6.34 -12.28 2.20
N CYS A 20 6.78 -11.08 1.83
CA CYS A 20 7.06 -10.00 2.78
C CYS A 20 5.81 -9.60 3.58
N VAL A 21 4.63 -9.51 2.95
CA VAL A 21 3.36 -9.26 3.66
C VAL A 21 3.04 -10.40 4.62
N ARG A 22 3.28 -11.66 4.25
CA ARG A 22 3.14 -12.81 5.15
C ARG A 22 4.13 -12.76 6.32
N LEU A 23 5.36 -12.32 6.10
CA LEU A 23 6.34 -12.10 7.18
C LEU A 23 5.86 -11.02 8.15
N LEU A 24 5.26 -9.93 7.66
CA LEU A 24 4.62 -8.91 8.53
C LEU A 24 3.54 -9.52 9.41
N HIS A 25 2.74 -10.47 8.89
CA HIS A 25 1.76 -11.21 9.68
C HIS A 25 2.43 -12.04 10.79
N ILE A 26 3.57 -12.69 10.53
CA ILE A 26 4.29 -13.44 11.58
C ILE A 26 4.88 -12.48 12.63
N PHE A 27 5.38 -11.31 12.22
CA PHE A 27 5.85 -10.28 13.15
C PHE A 27 4.75 -9.67 14.02
N THR A 28 3.46 -9.89 13.69
CA THR A 28 2.36 -9.50 14.59
C THR A 28 2.37 -10.25 15.92
N ILE A 29 3.03 -11.41 15.98
CA ILE A 29 3.19 -12.22 17.19
C ILE A 29 4.30 -11.66 18.09
N SER A 30 5.18 -10.79 17.55
CA SER A 30 6.27 -10.19 18.31
C SER A 30 5.76 -9.17 19.34
N LYS A 31 6.26 -9.27 20.58
CA LYS A 31 5.86 -8.46 21.74
C LYS A 31 6.04 -6.95 21.56
N THR A 32 6.90 -6.51 20.65
CA THR A 32 7.23 -5.09 20.43
C THR A 32 6.62 -4.48 19.17
N LEU A 33 6.32 -5.32 18.16
CA LEU A 33 5.83 -4.91 16.84
C LEU A 33 4.35 -5.28 16.62
N GLY A 34 3.84 -6.28 17.33
CA GLY A 34 2.46 -6.76 17.23
C GLY A 34 1.38 -5.75 17.54
N PRO A 35 1.43 -5.06 18.70
CA PRO A 35 0.46 -4.04 19.06
C PRO A 35 0.38 -2.93 18.00
N LYS A 36 1.52 -2.53 17.41
CA LYS A 36 1.59 -1.50 16.36
C LYS A 36 0.88 -1.91 15.07
N ILE A 37 0.95 -3.18 14.66
CA ILE A 37 0.29 -3.67 13.44
C ILE A 37 -1.23 -3.85 13.66
N ILE A 38 -1.66 -4.26 14.85
CA ILE A 38 -3.08 -4.38 15.21
C ILE A 38 -3.78 -3.01 15.21
N ILE A 39 -3.05 -1.95 15.60
CA ILE A 39 -3.51 -0.55 15.49
C ILE A 39 -3.83 -0.21 14.04
N VAL A 40 -2.88 -0.46 13.13
CA VAL A 40 -3.07 -0.21 11.68
C VAL A 40 -4.28 -0.96 11.14
N LYS A 41 -4.51 -2.20 11.58
CA LYS A 41 -5.70 -2.98 11.19
C LYS A 41 -7.01 -2.42 11.76
N LYS A 42 -6.98 -1.75 12.91
CA LYS A 42 -8.16 -1.14 13.54
C LYS A 42 -8.51 0.23 12.93
N MET A 43 -7.58 0.82 12.17
CA MET A 43 -7.76 2.06 11.41
C MET A 43 -8.60 1.88 10.13
N VAL A 44 -9.38 0.80 9.99
CA VAL A 44 -10.35 0.62 8.89
C VAL A 44 -11.38 1.75 8.88
N ASN A 45 -11.65 2.39 10.02
CA ASN A 45 -12.52 3.57 10.09
C ASN A 45 -11.91 4.82 9.40
N LEU A 46 -10.59 4.83 9.13
CA LEU A 46 -9.92 5.90 8.37
C LEU A 46 -10.07 5.78 6.85
N ILE A 47 -10.65 4.68 6.36
CA ILE A 47 -10.92 4.47 4.94
C ILE A 47 -11.84 5.57 4.40
N PHE A 48 -12.76 6.10 5.21
CA PHE A 48 -13.61 7.22 4.81
C PHE A 48 -12.80 8.48 4.45
N PHE A 49 -11.77 8.80 5.24
CA PHE A 49 -10.91 9.94 4.97
C PHE A 49 -10.02 9.72 3.73
N LEU A 50 -9.48 8.51 3.56
CA LEU A 50 -8.73 8.13 2.36
C LEU A 50 -9.61 8.17 1.10
N PHE A 51 -10.89 7.80 1.23
CA PHE A 51 -11.86 7.91 0.16
C PHE A 51 -12.10 9.37 -0.24
N LEU A 52 -12.25 10.29 0.72
CA LEU A 52 -12.38 11.72 0.44
C LEU A 52 -11.13 12.31 -0.23
N LEU A 53 -9.93 11.90 0.21
CA LEU A 53 -8.67 12.30 -0.43
C LEU A 53 -8.62 11.83 -1.89
N THR A 54 -8.97 10.57 -2.15
CA THR A 54 -9.01 9.99 -3.50
C THR A 54 -10.05 10.65 -4.39
N LEU A 55 -11.22 10.98 -3.85
CA LEU A 55 -12.28 11.67 -4.56
C LEU A 55 -11.86 13.09 -4.97
N SER A 56 -11.19 13.81 -4.06
CA SER A 56 -10.62 15.13 -4.35
C SER A 56 -9.56 15.06 -5.45
N MET A 57 -8.66 14.07 -5.39
CA MET A 57 -7.67 13.81 -6.45
C MET A 57 -8.33 13.55 -7.80
N PHE A 58 -9.37 12.73 -7.83
CA PHE A 58 -10.10 12.42 -9.06
C PHE A 58 -10.76 13.67 -9.66
N ALA A 59 -11.40 14.50 -8.83
CA ALA A 59 -12.04 15.75 -9.29
C ALA A 59 -11.01 16.74 -9.88
N TYR A 60 -9.89 16.95 -9.20
CA TYR A 60 -8.81 17.81 -9.70
C TYR A 60 -8.14 17.22 -10.95
N GLY A 61 -7.90 15.91 -10.97
CA GLY A 61 -7.31 15.21 -12.12
C GLY A 61 -8.15 15.32 -13.38
N VAL A 62 -9.48 15.11 -13.29
CA VAL A 62 -10.40 15.28 -14.43
C VAL A 62 -10.44 16.74 -14.91
N SER A 63 -10.53 17.69 -13.97
CA SER A 63 -10.58 19.12 -14.29
C SER A 63 -9.32 19.58 -15.04
N THR A 64 -8.14 19.23 -14.52
CA THR A 64 -6.86 19.60 -15.13
C THR A 64 -6.59 18.89 -16.44
N GLN A 65 -6.99 17.62 -16.60
CA GLN A 65 -6.91 16.95 -17.90
C GLN A 65 -7.77 17.64 -18.96
N SER A 66 -9.00 18.04 -18.60
CA SER A 66 -9.87 18.77 -19.52
C SER A 66 -9.29 20.13 -19.93
N LEU A 67 -8.51 20.76 -19.06
CA LEU A 67 -7.97 22.10 -19.27
C LEU A 67 -6.63 22.09 -20.03
N LEU A 68 -5.73 21.15 -19.70
CA LEU A 68 -4.38 21.05 -20.27
C LEU A 68 -4.34 20.45 -21.68
N VAL A 69 -5.09 19.38 -21.94
CA VAL A 69 -4.96 18.61 -23.19
C VAL A 69 -6.33 18.32 -23.78
N HIS A 70 -6.60 18.94 -24.92
CA HIS A 70 -7.84 18.72 -25.65
C HIS A 70 -7.72 17.49 -26.55
N ASN A 71 -8.77 16.67 -26.55
CA ASN A 71 -9.00 15.61 -27.53
C ASN A 71 -7.93 14.50 -27.57
N GLU A 72 -7.32 14.13 -26.44
CA GLU A 72 -6.49 12.92 -26.34
C GLU A 72 -7.36 11.66 -26.39
N GLN A 73 -7.07 10.77 -27.34
CA GLN A 73 -7.81 9.51 -27.52
C GLN A 73 -7.14 8.35 -26.79
N ARG A 74 -5.87 8.51 -26.35
CA ARG A 74 -5.12 7.44 -25.69
C ARG A 74 -5.46 7.36 -24.20
N VAL A 75 -6.16 6.29 -23.83
CA VAL A 75 -6.57 6.03 -22.44
C VAL A 75 -5.40 5.98 -21.46
N ASP A 76 -4.23 5.47 -21.86
CA ASP A 76 -3.06 5.34 -20.98
C ASP A 76 -2.52 6.71 -20.53
N PHE A 77 -2.46 7.67 -21.46
CA PHE A 77 -2.00 9.03 -21.17
C PHE A 77 -3.03 9.80 -20.35
N VAL A 78 -4.31 9.62 -20.66
CA VAL A 78 -5.41 10.23 -19.90
C VAL A 78 -5.43 9.70 -18.47
N LEU A 79 -5.32 8.39 -18.25
CA LEU A 79 -5.27 7.79 -16.91
C LEU A 79 -4.03 8.24 -16.11
N LYS A 80 -2.87 8.32 -16.76
CA LYS A 80 -1.66 8.88 -16.14
C LYS A 80 -1.88 10.35 -15.74
N GLY A 81 -2.61 11.10 -16.55
CA GLY A 81 -2.98 12.48 -16.28
C GLY A 81 -3.96 12.65 -15.11
N ILE A 82 -5.01 11.81 -15.04
CA ILE A 82 -6.07 11.90 -14.01
C ILE A 82 -5.61 11.39 -12.65
N PHE A 83 -4.78 10.35 -12.60
CA PHE A 83 -4.42 9.71 -11.33
C PHE A 83 -2.97 9.98 -10.92
N TYR A 84 -2.02 9.73 -11.82
CA TYR A 84 -0.60 9.72 -11.47
C TYR A 84 -0.04 11.13 -11.27
N ARG A 85 -0.36 12.09 -12.15
CA ARG A 85 0.08 13.49 -11.99
C ARG A 85 -0.43 14.13 -10.68
N PRO A 86 -1.74 14.13 -10.36
CA PRO A 86 -2.21 14.75 -9.12
C PRO A 86 -1.73 14.03 -7.87
N TYR A 87 -1.46 12.72 -7.95
CA TYR A 87 -0.81 11.98 -6.87
C TYR A 87 0.58 12.54 -6.56
N LEU A 88 1.41 12.78 -7.57
CA LEU A 88 2.75 13.34 -7.37
C LEU A 88 2.69 14.77 -6.80
N ILE A 89 1.74 15.58 -7.28
CA ILE A 89 1.51 16.95 -6.79
C ILE A 89 1.15 16.94 -5.31
N LEU A 90 0.35 15.96 -4.84
CA LEU A 90 0.03 15.80 -3.42
C LEU A 90 1.31 15.66 -2.56
N PHE A 91 2.30 14.91 -3.03
CA PHE A 91 3.58 14.71 -2.34
C PHE A 91 4.61 15.84 -2.57
N GLY A 92 4.23 16.90 -3.28
CA GLY A 92 5.09 18.06 -3.55
C GLY A 92 5.96 17.92 -4.78
N GLU A 93 5.78 16.88 -5.59
CA GLU A 93 6.46 16.76 -6.88
C GLU A 93 5.61 17.42 -7.97
N VAL A 94 5.93 18.69 -8.26
CA VAL A 94 5.28 19.46 -9.34
C VAL A 94 6.07 19.25 -10.63
N SER A 95 5.52 18.43 -11.53
CA SER A 95 6.14 18.20 -12.84
C SER A 95 6.02 19.44 -13.74
N ASP A 96 7.13 19.84 -14.36
CA ASP A 96 7.29 20.97 -15.31
C ASP A 96 6.30 21.00 -16.48
N SER A 97 5.49 19.95 -16.67
CA SER A 97 4.37 19.93 -17.60
C SER A 97 3.31 21.03 -17.40
N ILE A 98 3.27 21.66 -16.22
CA ILE A 98 2.38 22.80 -15.94
C ILE A 98 3.06 24.15 -16.27
N HIS A 99 4.40 24.18 -16.35
CA HIS A 99 5.19 25.41 -16.57
C HIS A 99 5.77 25.53 -17.99
N GLY A 100 5.46 24.60 -18.91
CA GLY A 100 5.95 24.65 -20.30
C GLY A 100 7.47 24.47 -20.45
N THR A 101 8.21 24.22 -19.37
CA THR A 101 9.69 24.25 -19.33
C THR A 101 10.38 22.92 -19.64
N THR A 102 9.71 22.02 -20.38
CA THR A 102 10.34 20.74 -20.74
C THR A 102 10.95 20.77 -22.14
N THR A 103 12.22 20.36 -22.22
CA THR A 103 12.97 19.97 -23.44
C THR A 103 12.45 18.68 -24.08
N VAL A 104 11.21 18.27 -23.76
CA VAL A 104 10.58 17.05 -24.27
C VAL A 104 9.85 17.44 -25.55
N SER A 105 10.21 16.80 -26.66
CA SER A 105 9.53 16.92 -27.93
C SER A 105 8.04 16.60 -27.74
N CYS A 106 7.19 17.62 -27.72
CA CYS A 106 5.74 17.46 -27.70
C CYS A 106 5.21 17.61 -29.12
N THR A 107 4.14 16.89 -29.47
CA THR A 107 3.55 16.92 -30.82
C THR A 107 2.13 17.48 -30.77
N THR A 108 1.77 18.27 -31.78
CA THR A 108 0.39 18.72 -31.99
C THR A 108 -0.37 17.78 -32.93
N ASN A 109 0.33 16.88 -33.61
CA ASN A 109 -0.24 15.93 -34.55
C ASN A 109 -0.76 14.67 -33.84
N ALA A 110 -2.00 14.27 -34.15
CA ALA A 110 -2.61 13.06 -33.59
C ALA A 110 -1.95 11.75 -34.07
N SER A 111 -1.12 11.80 -35.11
CA SER A 111 -0.46 10.65 -35.75
C SER A 111 0.89 10.27 -35.15
N ASP A 112 1.49 11.11 -34.32
CA ASP A 112 2.77 10.83 -33.66
C ASP A 112 2.56 10.06 -32.35
N PHE A 113 2.99 8.81 -32.32
CA PHE A 113 2.77 7.91 -31.18
C PHE A 113 3.84 7.99 -30.09
N GLU A 114 5.02 8.54 -30.42
CA GLU A 114 6.20 8.54 -29.53
C GLU A 114 6.18 9.67 -28.50
N ASN A 115 5.50 10.78 -28.83
CA ASN A 115 5.53 12.01 -28.04
C ASN A 115 4.17 12.33 -27.37
N PRO A 116 4.18 12.95 -26.18
CA PRO A 116 2.97 13.47 -25.55
C PRO A 116 2.47 14.72 -26.28
N ARG A 117 1.18 15.03 -26.16
CA ARG A 117 0.63 16.29 -26.68
C ARG A 117 1.13 17.50 -25.88
N CYS A 118 1.37 18.59 -26.60
CA CYS A 118 1.73 19.86 -25.98
C CYS A 118 0.57 20.39 -25.13
N PRO A 119 0.84 20.94 -23.93
CA PRO A 119 -0.17 21.61 -23.13
C PRO A 119 -0.67 22.89 -23.81
N ASN A 120 -1.92 23.27 -23.55
CA ASN A 120 -2.50 24.50 -24.07
C ASN A 120 -2.19 25.68 -23.12
N GLU A 121 -1.39 26.65 -23.57
CA GLU A 121 -0.93 27.79 -22.74
C GLU A 121 -2.00 28.87 -22.51
N THR A 122 -3.16 28.75 -23.17
CA THR A 122 -4.21 29.78 -23.07
C THR A 122 -4.90 29.85 -21.70
N MET A 123 -4.77 28.81 -20.86
CA MET A 123 -5.50 28.67 -19.59
C MET A 123 -4.58 28.46 -18.38
N ASP A 124 -3.31 28.84 -18.47
CA ASP A 124 -2.30 28.59 -17.43
C ASP A 124 -2.69 29.20 -16.08
N GLY A 125 -3.23 30.41 -16.07
CA GLY A 125 -3.68 31.07 -14.83
C GLY A 125 -4.78 30.29 -14.09
N LEU A 126 -5.72 29.67 -14.82
CA LEU A 126 -6.80 28.88 -14.23
C LEU A 126 -6.28 27.54 -13.69
N ILE A 127 -5.31 26.92 -14.39
CA ILE A 127 -4.64 25.68 -13.96
C ILE A 127 -3.86 25.93 -12.67
N ILE A 128 -3.09 27.03 -12.62
CA ILE A 128 -2.33 27.43 -11.43
C ILE A 128 -3.28 27.67 -10.25
N LEU A 129 -4.37 28.42 -10.47
CA LEU A 129 -5.38 28.67 -9.44
C LEU A 129 -6.01 27.37 -8.92
N SER A 130 -6.42 26.47 -9.82
CA SER A 130 -6.99 25.17 -9.46
C SER A 130 -6.01 24.32 -8.66
N THR A 131 -4.73 24.35 -9.02
CA THR A 131 -3.64 23.63 -8.33
C THR A 131 -3.43 24.17 -6.92
N CYS A 132 -3.43 25.49 -6.74
CA CYS A 132 -3.34 26.12 -5.42
C CYS A 132 -4.51 25.73 -4.51
N ILE A 133 -5.74 25.76 -5.03
CA ILE A 133 -6.94 25.35 -4.27
C ILE A 133 -6.86 23.87 -3.88
N TYR A 134 -6.44 23.01 -4.83
CA TYR A 134 -6.27 21.58 -4.58
C TYR A 134 -5.23 21.32 -3.49
N LEU A 135 -4.06 21.96 -3.55
CA LEU A 135 -3.01 21.81 -2.54
C LEU A 135 -3.48 22.29 -1.16
N LEU A 136 -4.19 23.41 -1.08
CA LEU A 136 -4.74 23.90 0.18
C LEU A 136 -5.73 22.88 0.78
N PHE A 137 -6.66 22.37 -0.03
CA PHE A 137 -7.65 21.43 0.46
C PHE A 137 -7.05 20.06 0.79
N ALA A 138 -6.22 19.51 -0.08
CA ALA A 138 -5.68 18.16 0.08
C ALA A 138 -4.54 18.11 1.12
N ASN A 139 -3.54 19.00 1.02
CA ASN A 139 -2.36 18.95 1.90
C ASN A 139 -2.59 19.67 3.23
N ILE A 140 -3.23 20.84 3.22
CA ILE A 140 -3.39 21.62 4.46
C ILE A 140 -4.58 21.11 5.29
N LEU A 141 -5.71 20.75 4.67
CA LEU A 141 -6.88 20.29 5.42
C LEU A 141 -6.88 18.76 5.57
N LEU A 142 -7.01 18.01 4.47
CA LEU A 142 -7.28 16.57 4.53
C LEU A 142 -6.10 15.76 5.06
N LEU A 143 -4.89 15.98 4.54
CA LEU A 143 -3.70 15.22 4.89
C LEU A 143 -3.27 15.49 6.34
N ASN A 144 -3.25 16.76 6.76
CA ASN A 144 -2.94 17.12 8.15
C ASN A 144 -3.94 16.54 9.15
N LEU A 145 -5.23 16.57 8.82
CA LEU A 145 -6.26 15.98 9.67
C LEU A 145 -6.14 14.45 9.70
N LEU A 146 -5.86 13.82 8.56
CA LEU A 146 -5.62 12.38 8.49
C LEU A 146 -4.43 11.97 9.38
N ILE A 147 -3.31 12.69 9.29
CA ILE A 147 -2.14 12.48 10.16
C ILE A 147 -2.52 12.69 11.62
N ALA A 148 -3.32 13.72 11.94
CA ALA A 148 -3.75 13.98 13.32
C ALA A 148 -4.58 12.82 13.89
N ILE A 149 -5.54 12.27 13.12
CA ILE A 149 -6.35 11.14 13.58
C ILE A 149 -5.50 9.86 13.66
N PHE A 150 -4.56 9.64 12.73
CA PHE A 150 -3.60 8.55 12.82
C PHE A 150 -2.77 8.65 14.11
N ASN A 151 -2.24 9.83 14.43
CA ASN A 151 -1.46 10.05 15.65
C ASN A 151 -2.30 9.87 16.90
N PHE A 152 -3.52 10.41 16.94
CA PHE A 152 -4.45 10.24 18.06
C PHE A 152 -4.79 8.77 18.30
N THR A 153 -5.15 8.03 17.24
CA THR A 153 -5.49 6.61 17.35
C THR A 153 -4.26 5.76 17.70
N PHE A 154 -3.08 6.15 17.21
CA PHE A 154 -1.82 5.52 17.60
C PHE A 154 -1.54 5.69 19.10
N GLN A 155 -1.69 6.91 19.63
CA GLN A 155 -1.53 7.20 21.06
C GLN A 155 -2.57 6.45 21.91
N MET A 156 -3.85 6.52 21.56
CA MET A 156 -4.93 5.84 22.29
C MET A 156 -4.67 4.33 22.45
N VAL A 157 -4.12 3.68 21.43
CA VAL A 157 -3.82 2.25 21.52
C VAL A 157 -2.47 1.98 22.18
N HIS A 158 -1.50 2.88 22.04
CA HIS A 158 -0.26 2.81 22.82
C HIS A 158 -0.54 2.87 24.32
N ASP A 159 -1.46 3.74 24.75
CA ASP A 159 -1.84 3.89 26.16
C ASP A 159 -2.63 2.67 26.69
N ASN A 160 -3.26 1.89 25.80
CA ASN A 160 -3.92 0.62 26.12
C ASN A 160 -3.01 -0.61 25.95
N ASN A 161 -1.75 -0.43 25.56
CA ASN A 161 -0.78 -1.49 25.28
C ASN A 161 -0.57 -2.42 26.49
N ASP A 162 -0.61 -1.91 27.73
CA ASP A 162 -0.41 -2.74 28.93
C ASP A 162 -1.42 -3.88 29.06
N LYS A 163 -2.69 -3.66 28.66
CA LYS A 163 -3.73 -4.71 28.68
C LYS A 163 -3.54 -5.69 27.52
N VAL A 164 -3.20 -5.18 26.34
CA VAL A 164 -2.94 -5.99 25.13
C VAL A 164 -1.71 -6.88 25.33
N TRP A 165 -0.63 -6.33 25.87
CA TRP A 165 0.60 -7.05 26.19
C TRP A 165 0.37 -8.17 27.21
N LYS A 166 -0.43 -7.90 28.26
CA LYS A 166 -0.81 -8.92 29.25
C LYS A 166 -1.65 -10.04 28.64
N TYR A 167 -2.60 -9.71 27.76
CA TYR A 167 -3.42 -10.71 27.06
C TYR A 167 -2.61 -11.55 26.07
N GLN A 168 -1.77 -10.92 25.24
CA GLN A 168 -0.88 -11.61 24.30
C GLN A 168 0.15 -12.49 25.01
N ARG A 169 0.67 -12.05 26.18
CA ARG A 169 1.55 -12.87 27.02
C ARG A 169 0.82 -14.11 27.54
N TYR A 170 -0.44 -13.98 27.92
CA TYR A 170 -1.25 -15.10 28.38
C TYR A 170 -1.47 -16.12 27.25
N GLU A 171 -1.89 -15.68 26.06
CA GLU A 171 -2.07 -16.58 24.91
C GLU A 171 -0.78 -17.27 24.48
N LEU A 172 0.33 -16.55 24.39
CA LEU A 172 1.64 -17.14 24.04
C LEU A 172 2.10 -18.17 25.07
N VAL A 173 1.92 -17.88 26.36
CA VAL A 173 2.26 -18.81 27.43
C VAL A 173 1.34 -20.04 27.39
N GLN A 174 0.04 -19.85 27.14
CA GLN A 174 -0.90 -20.96 27.00
C GLN A 174 -0.55 -21.83 25.78
N GLU A 175 -0.23 -21.23 24.64
CA GLU A 175 0.19 -21.96 23.44
C GLU A 175 1.50 -22.71 23.68
N TYR A 176 2.49 -22.08 24.33
CA TYR A 176 3.78 -22.69 24.65
C TYR A 176 3.66 -23.84 25.67
N ILE A 177 2.75 -23.73 26.64
CA ILE A 177 2.44 -24.81 27.60
C ILE A 177 1.70 -25.96 26.91
N SER A 178 0.85 -25.66 25.92
CA SER A 178 0.09 -26.68 25.18
C SER A 178 0.90 -27.42 24.10
N LYS A 179 2.01 -26.85 23.62
CA LYS A 179 2.92 -27.45 22.64
C LYS A 179 4.12 -28.13 23.31
N SER A 180 4.60 -29.21 22.70
CA SER A 180 5.81 -29.92 23.15
C SER A 180 7.05 -29.02 23.01
N ALA A 181 7.99 -29.12 23.96
CA ALA A 181 9.09 -28.20 24.26
C ALA A 181 10.15 -27.95 23.15
N TRP A 182 9.95 -28.44 21.93
CA TRP A 182 10.96 -28.41 20.87
C TRP A 182 10.69 -27.33 19.82
N PRO A 183 11.69 -26.48 19.46
CA PRO A 183 11.52 -25.43 18.48
C PRO A 183 11.18 -25.98 17.08
N PRO A 184 10.55 -25.18 16.20
CA PRO A 184 9.99 -25.60 14.91
C PRO A 184 10.89 -26.47 14.00
N PRO A 185 12.23 -26.29 13.92
CA PRO A 185 13.07 -27.20 13.13
C PRO A 185 13.20 -28.62 13.73
N ILE A 186 13.01 -28.81 15.03
CA ILE A 186 13.24 -30.09 15.74
C ILE A 186 11.90 -30.86 15.95
N ASN A 187 10.76 -30.22 15.66
CA ASN A 187 9.44 -30.83 15.83
C ASN A 187 9.17 -32.01 14.87
N ILE A 188 9.94 -32.13 13.78
CA ILE A 188 9.87 -33.27 12.84
C ILE A 188 10.20 -34.59 13.57
N ILE A 189 11.18 -34.56 14.48
CA ILE A 189 11.58 -35.74 15.26
C ILE A 189 10.46 -36.15 16.22
N SER A 190 9.74 -35.18 16.80
CA SER A 190 8.58 -35.45 17.67
C SER A 190 7.43 -36.13 16.91
N HIS A 191 7.17 -35.70 15.66
CA HIS A 191 6.17 -36.31 14.80
C HIS A 191 6.58 -37.74 14.37
N VAL A 192 7.86 -37.95 14.02
CA VAL A 192 8.38 -39.28 13.68
C VAL A 192 8.31 -40.24 14.87
N PHE A 193 8.69 -39.81 16.08
CA PHE A 193 8.59 -40.64 17.29
C PHE A 193 7.14 -41.02 17.62
N LYS A 194 6.18 -40.08 17.53
CA LYS A 194 4.76 -40.39 17.74
C LYS A 194 4.23 -41.41 16.72
N LEU A 195 4.67 -41.31 15.46
CA LEU A 195 4.26 -42.21 14.39
C LEU A 195 4.84 -43.62 14.60
N VAL A 196 6.12 -43.71 14.99
CA VAL A 196 6.78 -44.97 15.34
C VAL A 196 6.12 -45.63 16.55
N VAL A 197 5.87 -44.87 17.63
CA VAL A 197 5.20 -45.39 18.84
C VAL A 197 3.79 -45.87 18.51
N HIS A 198 3.02 -45.13 17.70
CA HIS A 198 1.69 -45.56 17.25
C HIS A 198 1.73 -46.85 16.44
N HIS A 199 2.73 -47.01 15.57
CA HIS A 199 2.91 -48.21 14.77
C HIS A 199 3.35 -49.42 15.61
N THR A 200 4.19 -49.23 16.63
CA THR A 200 4.57 -50.30 17.57
C THR A 200 3.45 -50.66 18.54
N SER A 201 2.63 -49.71 18.97
CA SER A 201 1.48 -49.96 19.82
C SER A 201 0.34 -50.68 19.09
N CYS A 202 0.16 -50.45 17.79
CA CYS A 202 -0.74 -51.28 16.96
C CYS A 202 -0.22 -52.71 16.78
N CYS A 203 1.11 -52.91 16.67
CA CYS A 203 1.68 -54.27 16.59
C CYS A 203 1.59 -55.06 17.91
N CYS A 204 1.62 -54.40 19.08
CA CYS A 204 1.42 -55.08 20.37
C CYS A 204 -0.05 -55.38 20.72
N PHE A 205 -1.03 -54.84 19.98
CA PHE A 205 -2.45 -55.15 20.21
C PHE A 205 -2.95 -56.33 19.35
N PHE A 206 -2.11 -56.88 18.46
CA PHE A 206 -2.45 -57.96 17.53
C PHE A 206 -1.57 -59.21 17.64
N SER A 207 -0.80 -59.37 18.72
CA SER A 207 -0.12 -60.62 19.09
C SER A 207 -0.51 -61.07 20.48
#